data_AF-A0A914Y022-F1
#
_entry.id   AF-A0A914Y022-F1
#
_cell.length_a   1.000
_cell.length_b   1.000
_cell.length_c   1.000
_cell.angle_alpha   90.00
_cell.angle_beta   90.00
_cell.angle_gamma   90.00
#
_symmetry.space_group_name_H-M   'P 1'
#
loop_
_entity.id
_entity.type
_entity.pdbx_description
1 polymer ?
#
loop_
_entity_poly.entity_id
_entity_poly.type
_entity_poly.pdbx_seq_one_letter_code
_entity_poly.pdbx_strand_id
1 'polypeptide(L)'
;MTVLLYTRDEQNCYNNIRNRFSKNVNLINEQYNHIHLRNYEEMIYSKIPLTFSIVLSAENHVTIIYRAPFPNGAAVALNLLGNSLFDRKGTVDFFDCVTHLYLKLFCNFAFSDVIKTTISIEAIGHKKKASSGLMLCFFMIFPVAFMITIYLHVEESDNGIVHLYERTQMKLITYWLASFIFDFIYAMIPICFVTFVTLAFGDGMLLKMECWYVLLPGMLLIVLVFLLQAYVFSSFFTSSTLAVITFLIYNIVFSSITFVVLYGIQREDLLYVSIFFPVIAINMLVASKGSKYKNSIFSFCPGDAENPPCLGTVFAIIFGNLLFYLIVLLICIYRRRCFSSCETSRADLNPYKENEDVLEERRNVENLGPDAFQIYTSNIRKTYSGLVAVRDITMGVQKGECFGLLGANGAGKTTFFNILTALMPPSCGYGCVGGIDIRKQPLFGFCPQKSHLIIELTVEETLYLFARLNGIKLKEEVIEIICESFYFNKIKDTLVERISGGELRRLSIAIALITSSEILMLDEPTTGVDPRTRRHIWNLLISLRSNGGSSQLLTSHSMEECEALCTKIGFINHGIFIGIGTLQHIKI
;
A
#
# COMPACT_ATOMS: atom_id res chain seq x y z
N MET A 1 9.22 -22.87 -63.22
CA MET A 1 10.37 -23.07 -62.30
C MET A 1 9.79 -23.34 -60.93
N THR A 2 9.85 -24.57 -60.44
CA THR A 2 9.26 -24.95 -59.15
C THR A 2 10.40 -25.04 -58.14
N VAL A 3 10.44 -24.13 -57.17
CA VAL A 3 11.50 -24.06 -56.16
C VAL A 3 10.97 -24.66 -54.87
N LEU A 4 11.46 -25.85 -54.49
CA LEU A 4 11.15 -26.47 -53.21
C LEU A 4 12.23 -26.10 -52.19
N LEU A 5 11.83 -25.41 -51.13
CA LEU A 5 12.71 -24.88 -50.07
C LEU A 5 12.67 -25.81 -48.86
N TYR A 6 13.84 -26.22 -48.34
CA TYR A 6 13.95 -26.96 -47.08
C TYR A 6 15.06 -26.36 -46.22
N THR A 7 14.74 -26.07 -44.95
CA THR A 7 15.67 -25.51 -43.98
C THR A 7 15.80 -26.41 -42.76
N ARG A 8 17.06 -26.71 -42.41
CA ARG A 8 17.58 -27.33 -41.17
C ARG A 8 16.88 -28.63 -40.70
N ASP A 9 17.70 -29.68 -40.62
CA ASP A 9 17.50 -30.91 -39.81
C ASP A 9 17.02 -32.21 -40.46
N GLU A 10 17.17 -32.38 -41.78
CA GLU A 10 16.91 -33.69 -42.39
C GLU A 10 18.07 -34.22 -43.25
N GLN A 11 19.15 -34.65 -42.60
CA GLN A 11 20.28 -35.33 -43.25
C GLN A 11 19.84 -36.63 -43.98
N ASN A 12 18.83 -37.32 -43.43
CA ASN A 12 18.25 -38.53 -44.03
C ASN A 12 17.35 -38.24 -45.23
N CYS A 13 16.64 -37.11 -45.24
CA CYS A 13 15.74 -36.76 -46.34
C CYS A 13 16.52 -36.28 -47.57
N TYR A 14 17.58 -35.49 -47.37
CA TYR A 14 18.53 -35.13 -48.43
C TYR A 14 19.15 -36.37 -49.10
N ASN A 15 19.63 -37.33 -48.30
CA ASN A 15 20.24 -38.55 -48.83
C ASN A 15 19.21 -39.49 -49.50
N ASN A 16 17.99 -39.60 -48.96
CA ASN A 16 16.93 -40.42 -49.55
C ASN A 16 16.43 -39.87 -50.89
N ILE A 17 16.31 -38.54 -51.01
CA ILE A 17 15.87 -37.89 -52.26
C ILE A 17 17.00 -37.94 -53.29
N ARG A 18 18.26 -37.71 -52.88
CA ARG A 18 19.46 -37.89 -53.73
C ARG A 18 19.49 -39.30 -54.34
N ASN A 19 19.23 -40.34 -53.54
CA ASN A 19 19.19 -41.73 -54.01
C ASN A 19 17.95 -42.05 -54.86
N ARG A 20 16.84 -41.32 -54.69
CA ARG A 20 15.63 -41.46 -55.52
C ARG A 20 15.82 -40.89 -56.93
N PHE A 21 16.49 -39.74 -57.04
CA PHE A 21 16.71 -39.08 -58.33
C PHE A 21 17.94 -39.61 -59.08
N SER A 22 18.91 -40.23 -58.40
CA SER A 22 20.08 -40.84 -59.05
C SER A 22 19.77 -42.08 -59.90
N LYS A 23 18.57 -42.66 -59.77
CA LYS A 23 18.19 -43.86 -60.53
C LYS A 23 17.73 -43.58 -61.97
N ASN A 24 17.35 -42.34 -62.31
CA ASN A 24 16.70 -42.05 -63.60
C ASN A 24 17.25 -40.83 -64.37
N VAL A 25 18.37 -40.20 -63.95
CA VAL A 25 18.86 -38.97 -64.60
C VAL A 25 20.40 -38.86 -64.51
N ASN A 26 21.03 -38.37 -65.59
CA ASN A 26 22.46 -38.01 -65.62
C ASN A 26 22.76 -36.91 -64.59
N LEU A 27 23.43 -37.28 -63.50
CA LEU A 27 23.90 -36.34 -62.47
C LEU A 27 25.25 -35.74 -62.85
N ILE A 28 25.33 -34.41 -62.95
CA ILE A 28 26.60 -33.69 -63.02
C ILE A 28 26.98 -33.30 -61.58
N ASN A 29 27.99 -33.98 -61.02
CA ASN A 29 28.55 -33.66 -59.71
C ASN A 29 29.79 -32.79 -59.88
N GLU A 30 29.76 -31.54 -59.43
CA GLU A 30 30.96 -30.71 -59.29
C GLU A 30 31.08 -30.22 -57.84
N GLN A 31 32.20 -30.56 -57.18
CA GLN A 31 32.60 -29.98 -55.90
C GLN A 31 33.56 -28.82 -56.15
N TYR A 32 33.08 -27.59 -55.99
CA TYR A 32 33.94 -26.41 -56.06
C TYR A 32 34.52 -26.10 -54.67
N ASN A 33 35.79 -26.45 -54.44
CA ASN A 33 36.48 -26.18 -53.17
C ASN A 33 37.18 -24.81 -53.12
N HIS A 34 37.29 -24.06 -54.22
CA HIS A 34 37.94 -22.75 -54.23
C HIS A 34 37.30 -21.80 -55.25
N ILE A 35 36.72 -20.69 -54.77
CA ILE A 35 36.32 -19.56 -55.60
C ILE A 35 36.95 -18.31 -55.01
N HIS A 36 37.90 -17.72 -55.73
CA HIS A 36 38.49 -16.41 -55.41
C HIS A 36 37.51 -15.30 -55.81
N LEU A 37 36.85 -14.68 -54.82
CA LEU A 37 36.03 -13.48 -55.00
C LEU A 37 36.94 -12.26 -55.14
N ARG A 38 37.24 -11.83 -56.37
CA ARG A 38 38.22 -10.76 -56.63
C ARG A 38 37.69 -9.32 -56.54
N ASN A 39 36.43 -9.08 -56.15
CA ASN A 39 35.86 -7.71 -56.13
C ASN A 39 34.78 -7.48 -55.04
N TYR A 40 34.90 -8.10 -53.87
CA TYR A 40 34.08 -7.80 -52.67
C TYR A 40 34.92 -8.02 -51.40
N GLU A 41 36.10 -7.42 -51.35
CA GLU A 41 36.90 -7.33 -50.12
C GLU A 41 36.34 -6.20 -49.25
N GLU A 42 35.26 -6.45 -48.50
CA GLU A 42 34.99 -5.76 -47.21
C GLU A 42 33.78 -6.28 -46.40
N MET A 43 33.17 -7.42 -46.74
CA MET A 43 32.21 -8.09 -45.83
C MET A 43 32.73 -9.46 -45.39
N ILE A 44 33.24 -9.44 -44.16
CA ILE A 44 33.48 -10.53 -43.21
C ILE A 44 32.60 -11.75 -43.51
N TYR A 45 33.11 -12.76 -44.21
CA TYR A 45 32.75 -14.19 -44.08
C TYR A 45 33.73 -15.01 -44.94
N SER A 46 34.97 -15.12 -44.48
CA SER A 46 35.89 -16.15 -44.98
C SER A 46 35.48 -17.52 -44.40
N LYS A 47 35.37 -18.52 -45.28
CA LYS A 47 35.20 -19.97 -44.98
C LYS A 47 33.83 -20.41 -44.43
N ILE A 48 32.84 -20.58 -45.32
CA ILE A 48 31.68 -21.44 -45.04
C ILE A 48 31.47 -22.38 -46.25
N PRO A 49 31.49 -23.72 -46.07
CA PRO A 49 31.30 -24.65 -47.18
C PRO A 49 29.83 -24.65 -47.62
N LEU A 50 29.56 -24.14 -48.81
CA LEU A 50 28.28 -24.31 -49.50
C LEU A 50 28.37 -25.56 -50.38
N THR A 51 27.43 -26.49 -50.24
CA THR A 51 27.32 -27.68 -51.11
C THR A 51 26.04 -27.59 -51.94
N PHE A 52 26.19 -27.76 -53.26
CA PHE A 52 25.11 -27.70 -54.24
C PHE A 52 25.09 -28.96 -55.09
N SER A 53 23.89 -29.43 -55.46
CA SER A 53 23.70 -30.46 -56.49
C SER A 53 22.58 -30.02 -57.43
N ILE A 54 22.82 -30.15 -58.74
CA ILE A 54 21.90 -29.74 -59.80
C ILE A 54 21.40 -31.00 -60.49
N VAL A 55 20.08 -31.17 -60.52
CA VAL A 55 19.43 -32.30 -61.21
C VAL A 55 18.65 -31.74 -62.39
N LEU A 56 19.01 -32.19 -63.60
CA LEU A 56 18.39 -31.80 -64.87
C LEU A 56 17.42 -32.89 -65.32
N SER A 57 16.11 -32.68 -65.17
CA SER A 57 15.12 -33.61 -65.71
C SER A 57 14.99 -33.46 -67.23
N ALA A 58 14.68 -34.55 -67.95
CA ALA A 58 14.50 -34.59 -69.40
C ALA A 58 13.39 -33.65 -69.93
N GLU A 59 12.53 -33.12 -69.06
CA GLU A 59 11.40 -32.23 -69.39
C GLU A 59 11.70 -30.73 -69.12
N ASN A 60 12.92 -30.24 -69.40
CA ASN A 60 13.30 -28.82 -69.23
C ASN A 60 13.06 -28.23 -67.82
N HIS A 61 13.08 -29.07 -66.78
CA HIS A 61 12.97 -28.64 -65.39
C HIS A 61 14.34 -28.70 -64.68
N VAL A 62 14.82 -27.52 -64.23
CA VAL A 62 16.04 -27.39 -63.41
C VAL A 62 15.64 -27.45 -61.94
N THR A 63 16.12 -28.48 -61.23
CA THR A 63 15.92 -28.61 -59.77
C THR A 63 17.25 -28.39 -59.05
N ILE A 64 17.26 -27.44 -58.11
CA ILE A 64 18.46 -27.04 -57.37
C ILE A 64 18.31 -27.50 -55.93
N ILE A 65 19.27 -28.30 -55.45
CA ILE A 65 19.31 -28.74 -54.05
C ILE A 65 20.55 -28.13 -53.41
N TYR A 66 20.36 -27.34 -52.33
CA TYR A 66 21.44 -26.65 -51.64
C TYR A 66 21.44 -26.88 -50.14
N ARG A 67 22.62 -26.78 -49.52
CA ARG A 67 22.78 -26.75 -48.05
C ARG A 67 23.54 -25.49 -47.64
N ALA A 68 22.89 -24.62 -46.87
CA ALA A 68 23.46 -23.38 -46.35
C ALA A 68 23.18 -23.20 -44.85
N PRO A 69 24.15 -22.76 -44.03
CA PRO A 69 23.97 -22.62 -42.57
C PRO A 69 23.33 -21.29 -42.13
N PHE A 70 23.03 -20.37 -43.06
CA PHE A 70 22.48 -19.04 -42.80
C PHE A 70 21.20 -18.77 -43.61
N PRO A 71 20.28 -17.90 -43.12
CA PRO A 71 18.93 -17.72 -43.68
C PRO A 71 18.92 -17.21 -45.14
N ASN A 72 19.97 -16.53 -45.59
CA ASN A 72 20.08 -15.99 -46.96
C ASN A 72 20.71 -16.96 -47.98
N GLY A 73 20.90 -18.24 -47.63
CA GLY A 73 21.57 -19.23 -48.47
C GLY A 73 20.93 -19.48 -49.84
N ALA A 74 19.60 -19.40 -49.93
CA ALA A 74 18.84 -19.60 -51.17
C ALA A 74 19.15 -18.53 -52.22
N ALA A 75 19.26 -17.26 -51.79
CA ALA A 75 19.49 -16.12 -52.68
C ALA A 75 20.91 -16.14 -53.26
N VAL A 76 21.90 -16.50 -52.44
CA VAL A 76 23.29 -16.68 -52.89
C VAL A 76 23.40 -17.82 -53.91
N ALA A 77 22.69 -18.91 -53.68
CA ALA A 77 22.63 -20.06 -54.58
C ALA A 77 22.08 -19.71 -55.97
N LEU A 78 20.94 -19.01 -56.01
CA LEU A 78 20.29 -18.60 -57.25
C LEU A 78 21.12 -17.57 -58.03
N ASN A 79 21.77 -16.62 -57.33
CA ASN A 79 22.66 -15.66 -57.98
C ASN A 79 23.91 -16.32 -58.58
N LEU A 80 24.54 -17.27 -57.87
CA LEU A 80 25.69 -18.01 -58.38
C LEU A 80 25.33 -18.85 -59.62
N LEU A 81 24.14 -19.45 -59.63
CA LEU A 81 23.66 -20.26 -60.75
C LEU A 81 23.28 -19.40 -61.97
N GLY A 82 22.70 -18.21 -61.73
CA GLY A 82 22.50 -17.21 -62.78
C GLY A 82 23.81 -16.79 -63.44
N ASN A 83 24.84 -16.54 -62.65
CA ASN A 83 26.16 -16.17 -63.17
C ASN A 83 26.86 -17.33 -63.92
N SER A 84 26.75 -18.58 -63.45
CA SER A 84 27.43 -19.73 -64.08
C SER A 84 26.76 -20.20 -65.39
N LEU A 85 25.45 -20.03 -65.52
CA LEU A 85 24.74 -20.25 -66.78
C LEU A 85 25.12 -19.21 -67.84
N PHE A 86 25.46 -17.98 -67.41
CA PHE A 86 25.88 -16.89 -68.27
C PHE A 86 27.29 -17.12 -68.84
N ASP A 87 28.24 -17.57 -68.00
CA ASP A 87 29.61 -17.87 -68.43
C ASP A 87 29.71 -19.01 -69.47
N ARG A 88 28.69 -19.87 -69.58
CA ARG A 88 28.69 -20.99 -70.56
C ARG A 88 28.21 -20.59 -71.97
N LYS A 89 27.51 -19.47 -72.14
CA LYS A 89 27.05 -19.00 -73.46
C LYS A 89 27.90 -17.81 -73.90
N GLY A 90 29.04 -18.10 -74.53
CA GLY A 90 30.04 -17.12 -74.96
C GLY A 90 29.63 -16.11 -76.04
N THR A 91 28.34 -15.91 -76.32
CA THR A 91 27.81 -14.88 -77.23
C THR A 91 26.51 -14.32 -76.66
N VAL A 92 26.51 -13.03 -76.32
CA VAL A 92 25.41 -12.39 -75.58
C VAL A 92 24.48 -11.64 -76.54
N ASP A 93 23.25 -12.13 -76.70
CA ASP A 93 22.17 -11.36 -77.33
C ASP A 93 21.62 -10.32 -76.35
N PHE A 94 21.23 -9.14 -76.85
CA PHE A 94 20.68 -8.04 -76.04
C PHE A 94 19.49 -8.47 -75.16
N PHE A 95 18.69 -9.43 -75.64
CA PHE A 95 17.53 -9.96 -74.93
C PHE A 95 17.90 -10.78 -73.67
N ASP A 96 19.01 -11.52 -73.72
CA ASP A 96 19.54 -12.29 -72.58
C ASP A 96 20.11 -11.37 -71.50
N CYS A 97 20.67 -10.23 -71.91
CA CYS A 97 21.18 -9.21 -71.00
C CYS A 97 20.04 -8.47 -70.26
N VAL A 98 18.94 -8.15 -70.98
CA VAL A 98 17.74 -7.50 -70.40
C VAL A 98 17.00 -8.43 -69.44
N THR A 99 16.85 -9.71 -69.78
CA THR A 99 16.21 -10.70 -68.88
C THR A 99 17.05 -10.96 -67.63
N HIS A 100 18.39 -10.97 -67.75
CA HIS A 100 19.28 -11.06 -66.60
C HIS A 100 19.19 -9.81 -65.69
N LEU A 101 19.13 -8.61 -66.26
CA LEU A 101 18.94 -7.37 -65.50
C LEU A 101 17.58 -7.38 -64.78
N TYR A 102 16.53 -7.87 -65.44
CA TYR A 102 15.18 -7.99 -64.88
C TYR A 102 15.13 -9.00 -63.73
N LEU A 103 15.77 -10.16 -63.87
CA LEU A 103 15.85 -11.17 -62.81
C LEU A 103 16.66 -10.68 -61.60
N LYS A 104 17.76 -9.96 -61.85
CA LYS A 104 18.60 -9.37 -60.80
C LYS A 104 17.89 -8.23 -60.06
N LEU A 105 17.16 -7.39 -60.79
CA LEU A 105 16.30 -6.34 -60.23
C LEU A 105 15.13 -6.94 -59.45
N PHE A 106 14.42 -7.92 -60.01
CA PHE A 106 13.27 -8.56 -59.36
C PHE A 106 13.66 -9.30 -58.08
N CYS A 107 14.77 -10.06 -58.12
CA CYS A 107 15.30 -10.71 -56.92
C CYS A 107 15.77 -9.68 -55.88
N ASN A 108 16.47 -8.60 -56.28
CA ASN A 108 16.89 -7.57 -55.33
C ASN A 108 15.71 -6.78 -54.74
N PHE A 109 14.66 -6.50 -55.52
CA PHE A 109 13.51 -5.71 -55.07
C PHE A 109 12.57 -6.54 -54.18
N ALA A 110 12.17 -7.74 -54.64
CA ALA A 110 11.29 -8.61 -53.87
C ALA A 110 11.95 -9.08 -52.57
N PHE A 111 13.27 -9.36 -52.57
CA PHE A 111 13.97 -9.74 -51.36
C PHE A 111 14.42 -8.55 -50.51
N SER A 112 14.61 -7.33 -51.04
CA SER A 112 14.82 -6.14 -50.19
C SER A 112 13.66 -5.93 -49.23
N ASP A 113 12.41 -6.08 -49.70
CA ASP A 113 11.24 -5.89 -48.85
C ASP A 113 11.03 -7.06 -47.89
N VAL A 114 11.32 -8.30 -48.30
CA VAL A 114 11.29 -9.48 -47.42
C VAL A 114 12.41 -9.45 -46.36
N ILE A 115 13.61 -8.97 -46.72
CA ILE A 115 14.76 -8.82 -45.81
C ILE A 115 14.54 -7.64 -44.86
N LYS A 116 14.02 -6.50 -45.33
CA LYS A 116 13.61 -5.40 -44.44
C LYS A 116 12.54 -5.86 -43.48
N THR A 117 11.55 -6.64 -43.92
CA THR A 117 10.50 -7.15 -43.02
C THR A 117 11.04 -8.19 -42.05
N THR A 118 11.82 -9.19 -42.47
CA THR A 118 12.39 -10.22 -41.58
C THR A 118 13.45 -9.68 -40.60
N ILE A 119 14.39 -8.84 -41.06
CA ILE A 119 15.35 -8.17 -40.16
C ILE A 119 14.61 -7.22 -39.21
N SER A 120 13.56 -6.52 -39.66
CA SER A 120 12.74 -5.73 -38.76
C SER A 120 12.06 -6.62 -37.71
N ILE A 121 11.52 -7.78 -38.09
CA ILE A 121 10.82 -8.68 -37.15
C ILE A 121 11.78 -9.28 -36.11
N GLU A 122 12.98 -9.71 -36.50
CA GLU A 122 13.98 -10.25 -35.57
C GLU A 122 14.63 -9.17 -34.69
N ALA A 123 14.96 -8.00 -35.25
CA ALA A 123 15.50 -6.87 -34.49
C ALA A 123 14.45 -6.23 -33.56
N ILE A 124 13.18 -6.18 -33.98
CA ILE A 124 12.05 -5.80 -33.12
C ILE A 124 11.86 -6.87 -32.02
N GLY A 125 12.02 -8.16 -32.32
CA GLY A 125 11.95 -9.24 -31.34
C GLY A 125 13.04 -9.17 -30.26
N HIS A 126 14.29 -8.91 -30.63
CA HIS A 126 15.40 -8.75 -29.68
C HIS A 126 15.37 -7.42 -28.91
N LYS A 127 15.03 -6.28 -29.55
CA LYS A 127 14.84 -4.99 -28.85
C LYS A 127 13.61 -4.98 -27.94
N LYS A 128 12.52 -5.66 -28.30
CA LYS A 128 11.34 -5.84 -27.41
C LYS A 128 11.68 -6.68 -26.18
N LYS A 129 12.52 -7.73 -26.31
CA LYS A 129 12.93 -8.56 -25.17
C LYS A 129 13.79 -7.81 -24.15
N ALA A 130 14.78 -7.04 -24.58
CA ALA A 130 15.64 -6.27 -23.68
C ALA A 130 14.91 -5.11 -22.98
N SER A 131 14.04 -4.38 -23.69
CA SER A 131 13.23 -3.30 -23.11
C SER A 131 12.15 -3.82 -22.14
N SER A 132 11.61 -5.02 -22.36
CA SER A 132 10.59 -5.63 -21.49
C SER A 132 11.13 -6.04 -20.10
N GLY A 133 12.41 -6.41 -19.99
CA GLY A 133 13.05 -6.76 -18.72
C GLY A 133 13.31 -5.56 -17.80
N LEU A 134 13.80 -4.44 -18.36
CA LEU A 134 13.97 -3.19 -17.61
C LEU A 134 12.63 -2.63 -17.11
N MET A 135 11.57 -2.77 -17.92
CA MET A 135 10.21 -2.41 -17.53
C MET A 135 9.71 -3.21 -16.31
N LEU A 136 9.90 -4.54 -16.30
CA LEU A 136 9.56 -5.40 -15.15
C LEU A 136 10.22 -4.92 -13.85
N CYS A 137 11.48 -4.49 -13.91
CA CYS A 137 12.20 -3.98 -12.73
C CYS A 137 11.59 -2.67 -12.19
N PHE A 138 11.21 -1.74 -13.08
CA PHE A 138 10.53 -0.50 -12.66
C PHE A 138 9.18 -0.77 -11.96
N PHE A 139 8.46 -1.82 -12.34
CA PHE A 139 7.16 -2.16 -11.76
C PHE A 139 7.23 -2.90 -10.42
N MET A 140 8.35 -3.56 -10.12
CA MET A 140 8.62 -4.15 -8.80
C MET A 140 9.00 -3.09 -7.76
N ILE A 141 9.58 -1.97 -8.19
CA ILE A 141 9.97 -0.85 -7.33
C ILE A 141 8.75 0.00 -6.92
N PHE A 142 7.70 0.05 -7.74
CA PHE A 142 6.55 0.92 -7.48
C PHE A 142 5.79 0.55 -6.18
N PRO A 143 5.44 -0.73 -5.91
CA PRO A 143 4.86 -1.13 -4.62
C PRO A 143 5.79 -0.85 -3.42
N VAL A 144 7.12 -0.88 -3.63
CA VAL A 144 8.09 -0.61 -2.56
C VAL A 144 7.96 0.82 -2.03
N ALA A 145 7.58 1.77 -2.87
CA ALA A 145 7.34 3.16 -2.45
C ALA A 145 6.25 3.31 -1.38
N PHE A 146 5.28 2.39 -1.32
CA PHE A 146 4.15 2.45 -0.39
C PHE A 146 4.39 1.68 0.91
N MET A 147 5.56 1.04 1.08
CA MET A 147 5.88 0.27 2.29
C MET A 147 5.89 1.16 3.54
N ILE A 148 6.42 2.39 3.41
CA ILE A 148 6.53 3.33 4.52
C ILE A 148 5.13 3.74 5.01
N THR A 149 4.21 4.04 4.11
CA THR A 149 2.82 4.37 4.46
C THR A 149 2.13 3.22 5.19
N ILE A 150 2.29 1.98 4.74
CA ILE A 150 1.71 0.81 5.41
C ILE A 150 2.33 0.63 6.81
N TYR A 151 3.66 0.70 6.89
CA TYR A 151 4.39 0.52 8.13
C TYR A 151 3.94 1.54 9.18
N LEU A 152 3.96 2.84 8.84
CA LEU A 152 3.57 3.92 9.73
C LEU A 152 2.11 3.80 10.15
N HIS A 153 1.19 3.50 9.22
CA HIS A 153 -0.23 3.41 9.57
C HIS A 153 -0.56 2.27 10.54
N VAL A 154 0.08 1.11 10.34
CA VAL A 154 -0.09 -0.04 11.22
C VAL A 154 0.59 0.22 12.57
N GLU A 155 1.77 0.82 12.58
CA GLU A 155 2.48 1.19 13.80
C GLU A 155 1.73 2.26 14.62
N GLU A 156 1.14 3.27 13.99
CA GLU A 156 0.29 4.26 14.67
C GLU A 156 -0.96 3.63 15.30
N SER A 157 -1.53 2.62 14.62
CA SER A 157 -2.68 1.86 15.11
C SER A 157 -2.30 0.98 16.31
N ASP A 158 -1.19 0.25 16.22
CA ASP A 158 -0.67 -0.63 17.29
C ASP A 158 -0.20 0.15 18.51
N ASN A 159 0.50 1.26 18.28
CA ASN A 159 0.95 2.17 19.34
C ASN A 159 -0.24 2.92 19.97
N GLY A 160 -1.47 2.79 19.49
CA GLY A 160 -2.63 3.44 20.08
C GLY A 160 -2.60 4.97 20.01
N ILE A 161 -1.74 5.55 19.17
CA ILE A 161 -1.67 7.00 18.92
C ILE A 161 -2.98 7.47 18.30
N VAL A 162 -3.56 6.66 17.40
CA VAL A 162 -4.90 6.91 16.83
C VAL A 162 -5.95 7.08 17.93
N HIS A 163 -5.93 6.24 18.97
CA HIS A 163 -6.86 6.35 20.10
C HIS A 163 -6.61 7.58 20.97
N LEU A 164 -5.40 8.11 20.99
CA LEU A 164 -5.10 9.38 21.64
C LEU A 164 -5.65 10.55 20.82
N TYR A 165 -5.53 10.50 19.49
CA TYR A 165 -6.14 11.49 18.59
C TYR A 165 -7.67 11.46 18.60
N GLU A 166 -8.29 10.29 18.70
CA GLU A 166 -9.75 10.16 18.84
C GLU A 166 -10.31 10.87 20.08
N ARG A 167 -9.47 11.13 21.09
CA ARG A 167 -9.81 11.88 22.30
C ARG A 167 -9.56 13.38 22.21
N THR A 168 -8.84 13.83 21.18
CA THR A 168 -8.71 15.26 20.88
C THR A 168 -10.00 15.78 20.25
N GLN A 169 -10.22 17.09 20.26
CA GLN A 169 -11.39 17.73 19.63
C GLN A 169 -11.38 17.67 18.09
N MET A 170 -10.42 16.99 17.48
CA MET A 170 -10.37 16.83 16.04
C MET A 170 -11.46 15.90 15.54
N LYS A 171 -12.14 16.31 14.47
CA LYS A 171 -13.03 15.39 13.74
C LYS A 171 -12.17 14.29 13.12
N LEU A 172 -12.59 13.03 13.28
CA LEU A 172 -11.89 11.89 12.68
C LEU A 172 -11.54 12.10 11.19
N ILE A 173 -12.45 12.73 10.43
CA ILE A 173 -12.26 13.03 9.00
C ILE A 173 -11.04 13.93 8.75
N THR A 174 -10.75 14.91 9.61
CA THR A 174 -9.63 15.83 9.39
C THR A 174 -8.29 15.13 9.56
N TYR A 175 -8.19 14.19 10.52
CA TYR A 175 -7.00 13.36 10.69
C TYR A 175 -6.75 12.49 9.45
N TRP A 176 -7.75 11.72 9.02
CA TRP A 176 -7.61 10.84 7.85
C TRP A 176 -7.29 11.61 6.57
N LEU A 177 -7.91 12.78 6.38
CA LEU A 177 -7.67 13.62 5.21
C LEU A 177 -6.25 14.20 5.23
N ALA A 178 -5.78 14.67 6.40
CA ALA A 178 -4.42 15.19 6.54
C ALA A 178 -3.37 14.10 6.31
N SER A 179 -3.56 12.92 6.91
CA SER A 179 -2.69 11.74 6.71
C SER A 179 -2.66 11.33 5.23
N PHE A 180 -3.83 11.26 4.57
CA PHE A 180 -3.93 10.95 3.15
C PHE A 180 -3.19 11.97 2.27
N ILE A 181 -3.32 13.27 2.54
CA ILE A 181 -2.61 14.31 1.79
C ILE A 181 -1.10 14.17 1.99
N PHE A 182 -0.65 13.94 3.21
CA PHE A 182 0.76 13.78 3.51
C PHE A 182 1.36 12.56 2.80
N ASP A 183 0.69 11.41 2.88
CA ASP A 183 1.09 10.20 2.17
C ASP A 183 1.07 10.38 0.66
N PHE A 184 0.11 11.13 0.12
CA PHE A 184 0.04 11.43 -1.31
C PHE A 184 1.24 12.26 -1.77
N ILE A 185 1.62 13.30 -1.02
CA ILE A 185 2.81 14.12 -1.30
C ILE A 185 4.07 13.25 -1.22
N TYR A 186 4.17 12.39 -0.20
CA TYR A 186 5.33 11.51 -0.03
C TYR A 186 5.44 10.49 -1.17
N ALA A 187 4.32 9.89 -1.57
CA ALA A 187 4.25 8.95 -2.67
C ALA A 187 4.54 9.59 -4.05
N MET A 188 4.41 10.92 -4.18
CA MET A 188 4.79 11.63 -5.41
C MET A 188 6.31 11.70 -5.61
N ILE A 189 7.11 11.73 -4.54
CA ILE A 189 8.59 11.82 -4.62
C ILE A 189 9.21 10.70 -5.47
N PRO A 190 8.97 9.40 -5.19
CA PRO A 190 9.54 8.31 -5.97
C PRO A 190 9.05 8.31 -7.42
N ILE A 191 7.87 8.88 -7.69
CA ILE A 191 7.27 8.92 -9.02
C ILE A 191 7.89 10.02 -9.86
N CYS A 192 8.08 11.21 -9.27
CA CYS A 192 8.88 12.26 -9.86
C CYS A 192 10.30 11.76 -10.18
N PHE A 193 10.87 10.93 -9.31
CA PHE A 193 12.18 10.31 -9.55
C PHE A 193 12.14 9.29 -10.69
N VAL A 194 11.20 8.35 -10.70
CA VAL A 194 11.06 7.35 -11.77
C VAL A 194 10.78 8.03 -13.12
N THR A 195 9.89 9.02 -13.15
CA THR A 195 9.61 9.80 -14.36
C THR A 195 10.86 10.54 -14.85
N PHE A 196 11.62 11.17 -13.94
CA PHE A 196 12.91 11.79 -14.28
C PHE A 196 13.92 10.80 -14.88
N VAL A 197 14.10 9.62 -14.26
CA VAL A 197 14.99 8.58 -14.76
C VAL A 197 14.54 8.09 -16.14
N THR A 198 13.23 7.91 -16.35
CA THR A 198 12.71 7.52 -17.66
C THR A 198 12.88 8.60 -18.73
N LEU A 199 12.90 9.89 -18.36
CA LEU A 199 13.18 10.99 -19.28
C LEU A 199 14.68 11.06 -19.62
N ALA A 200 15.54 10.81 -18.64
CA ALA A 200 16.99 10.88 -18.80
C ALA A 200 17.58 9.70 -19.60
N PHE A 201 17.04 8.49 -19.39
CA PHE A 201 17.59 7.24 -19.95
C PHE A 201 16.65 6.51 -20.90
N GLY A 202 15.42 7.00 -21.09
CA GLY A 202 14.45 6.35 -21.96
C GLY A 202 14.83 6.49 -23.43
N ASP A 203 14.79 5.37 -24.17
CA ASP A 203 14.86 5.37 -25.63
C ASP A 203 13.85 6.41 -26.17
N GLY A 204 14.29 7.27 -27.11
CA GLY A 204 13.58 8.47 -27.60
C GLY A 204 12.15 8.29 -28.13
N MET A 205 11.60 7.08 -28.07
CA MET A 205 10.20 6.75 -28.30
C MET A 205 9.27 7.24 -27.17
N LEU A 206 9.73 7.29 -25.92
CA LEU A 206 8.98 7.83 -24.77
C LEU A 206 8.92 9.37 -24.76
N LEU A 207 9.91 10.01 -25.40
CA LEU A 207 10.08 11.47 -25.47
C LEU A 207 9.27 12.16 -26.57
N LYS A 208 8.42 11.43 -27.31
CA LYS A 208 7.50 12.09 -28.25
C LYS A 208 6.52 12.93 -27.44
N MET A 209 6.49 14.23 -27.74
CA MET A 209 5.65 15.27 -27.12
C MET A 209 4.13 14.98 -27.15
N GLU A 210 3.69 13.87 -27.74
CA GLU A 210 2.28 13.48 -27.80
C GLU A 210 1.90 12.38 -26.79
N CYS A 211 2.84 11.87 -25.99
CA CYS A 211 2.54 10.78 -25.03
C CYS A 211 2.48 11.25 -23.57
N TRP A 212 3.01 12.43 -23.24
CA TRP A 212 3.13 12.89 -21.84
C TRP A 212 1.78 13.31 -21.23
N TYR A 213 0.87 13.87 -22.02
CA TYR A 213 -0.47 14.27 -21.55
C TYR A 213 -1.32 13.07 -21.12
N VAL A 214 -0.94 11.87 -21.56
CA VAL A 214 -1.57 10.61 -21.17
C VAL A 214 -0.82 9.96 -20.01
N LEU A 215 0.52 9.96 -20.07
CA LEU A 215 1.34 9.24 -19.10
C LEU A 215 1.30 9.88 -17.71
N LEU A 216 1.34 11.22 -17.61
CA LEU A 216 1.33 11.90 -16.31
C LEU A 216 0.02 11.70 -15.53
N PRO A 217 -1.18 11.90 -16.11
CA PRO A 217 -2.44 11.61 -15.42
C PRO A 217 -2.60 10.12 -15.06
N GLY A 218 -2.12 9.22 -15.94
CA GLY A 218 -2.13 7.78 -15.67
C GLY A 218 -1.28 7.43 -14.45
N MET A 219 -0.05 7.95 -14.37
CA MET A 219 0.84 7.73 -13.23
C MET A 219 0.24 8.29 -11.93
N LEU A 220 -0.39 9.47 -11.98
CA LEU A 220 -1.07 10.08 -10.83
C LEU A 220 -2.23 9.22 -10.31
N LEU A 221 -3.08 8.72 -11.21
CA LEU A 221 -4.18 7.82 -10.84
C LEU A 221 -3.68 6.51 -10.24
N ILE A 222 -2.56 5.98 -10.74
CA ILE A 222 -1.94 4.77 -10.21
C ILE A 222 -1.49 4.99 -8.75
N VAL A 223 -0.92 6.16 -8.40
CA VAL A 223 -0.56 6.49 -7.00
C VAL A 223 -1.76 6.40 -6.09
N LEU A 224 -2.85 7.01 -6.53
CA LEU A 224 -4.10 7.09 -5.77
C LEU A 224 -4.64 5.69 -5.49
N VAL A 225 -4.58 4.79 -6.48
CA VAL A 225 -5.01 3.40 -6.35
C VAL A 225 -4.13 2.62 -5.38
N PHE A 226 -2.79 2.69 -5.49
CA PHE A 226 -1.91 1.97 -4.57
C PHE A 226 -1.96 2.50 -3.14
N LEU A 227 -2.15 3.81 -2.98
CA LEU A 227 -2.35 4.42 -1.68
C LEU A 227 -3.64 3.88 -1.05
N LEU A 228 -4.77 3.87 -1.78
CA LEU A 228 -6.01 3.26 -1.26
C LEU A 228 -5.86 1.77 -0.96
N GLN A 229 -5.14 1.03 -1.81
CA GLN A 229 -4.82 -0.38 -1.55
C GLN A 229 -4.01 -0.54 -0.24
N ALA A 230 -3.00 0.32 -0.01
CA ALA A 230 -2.19 0.33 1.21
C ALA A 230 -3.04 0.55 2.47
N TYR A 231 -3.99 1.50 2.44
CA TYR A 231 -4.92 1.76 3.55
C TYR A 231 -5.88 0.59 3.80
N VAL A 232 -6.34 -0.09 2.74
CA VAL A 232 -7.17 -1.29 2.89
C VAL A 232 -6.35 -2.42 3.53
N PHE A 233 -5.12 -2.66 3.06
CA PHE A 233 -4.23 -3.68 3.63
C PHE A 233 -3.90 -3.40 5.09
N SER A 234 -3.51 -2.17 5.43
CA SER A 234 -3.18 -1.79 6.81
C SER A 234 -4.36 -1.99 7.77
N SER A 235 -5.60 -1.94 7.27
CA SER A 235 -6.78 -2.17 8.11
C SER A 235 -6.96 -3.60 8.63
N PHE A 236 -6.32 -4.59 7.98
CA PHE A 236 -6.45 -6.03 8.30
C PHE A 236 -5.35 -6.58 9.21
N PHE A 237 -4.24 -5.86 9.36
CA PHE A 237 -3.08 -6.34 10.09
C PHE A 237 -2.92 -5.60 11.40
N THR A 238 -2.50 -6.34 12.43
CA THR A 238 -2.02 -5.77 13.68
C THR A 238 -0.53 -5.49 13.56
N SER A 239 0.29 -6.46 13.13
CA SER A 239 1.75 -6.23 13.03
C SER A 239 2.17 -5.52 11.73
N SER A 240 2.97 -4.46 11.88
CA SER A 240 3.47 -3.63 10.77
C SER A 240 4.36 -4.39 9.79
N THR A 241 5.29 -5.20 10.30
CA THR A 241 6.23 -5.98 9.48
C THR A 241 5.53 -7.01 8.59
N LEU A 242 4.50 -7.68 9.13
CA LEU A 242 3.73 -8.69 8.39
C LEU A 242 2.87 -8.03 7.31
N ALA A 243 2.26 -6.87 7.60
CA ALA A 243 1.50 -6.10 6.62
C ALA A 243 2.36 -5.73 5.40
N VAL A 244 3.58 -5.24 5.66
CA VAL A 244 4.53 -4.83 4.62
C VAL A 244 4.98 -6.01 3.76
N ILE A 245 5.39 -7.13 4.39
CA ILE A 245 5.86 -8.33 3.67
C ILE A 245 4.73 -8.94 2.82
N THR A 246 3.52 -9.07 3.39
CA THR A 246 2.37 -9.63 2.67
C THR A 246 1.95 -8.75 1.49
N PHE A 247 1.99 -7.41 1.65
CA PHE A 247 1.73 -6.48 0.56
C PHE A 247 2.74 -6.61 -0.59
N LEU A 248 4.04 -6.75 -0.28
CA LEU A 248 5.06 -6.99 -1.31
C LEU A 248 4.84 -8.31 -2.04
N ILE A 249 4.69 -9.40 -1.29
CA ILE A 249 4.49 -10.74 -1.88
C ILE A 249 3.26 -10.73 -2.77
N TYR A 250 2.15 -10.14 -2.32
CA TYR A 250 0.94 -9.97 -3.12
C TYR A 250 1.25 -9.30 -4.46
N ASN A 251 1.86 -8.12 -4.45
CA ASN A 251 2.11 -7.37 -5.68
C ASN A 251 3.13 -8.07 -6.60
N ILE A 252 4.15 -8.72 -6.05
CA ILE A 252 5.15 -9.50 -6.80
C ILE A 252 4.50 -10.70 -7.50
N VAL A 253 3.68 -11.47 -6.79
CA VAL A 253 3.02 -12.67 -7.32
C VAL A 253 2.06 -12.28 -8.44
N PHE A 254 1.18 -11.29 -8.22
CA PHE A 254 0.25 -10.86 -9.27
C PHE A 254 0.96 -10.20 -10.46
N SER A 255 2.07 -9.49 -10.25
CA SER A 255 2.92 -9.00 -11.35
C SER A 255 3.46 -10.15 -12.21
N SER A 256 4.06 -11.16 -11.57
CA SER A 256 4.62 -12.31 -12.28
C SER A 256 3.57 -13.13 -13.04
N ILE A 257 2.39 -13.33 -12.46
CA ILE A 257 1.25 -14.01 -13.11
C ILE A 257 0.89 -13.26 -14.40
N THR A 258 0.75 -11.93 -14.34
CA THR A 258 0.42 -11.18 -15.55
C THR A 258 1.48 -11.26 -16.62
N PHE A 259 2.76 -11.28 -16.25
CA PHE A 259 3.83 -11.44 -17.23
C PHE A 259 3.69 -12.76 -17.97
N VAL A 260 3.45 -13.87 -17.26
CA VAL A 260 3.25 -15.19 -17.87
C VAL A 260 1.99 -15.21 -18.74
N VAL A 261 0.88 -14.62 -18.26
CA VAL A 261 -0.42 -14.64 -18.96
C VAL A 261 -0.41 -13.75 -20.21
N LEU A 262 0.25 -12.58 -20.18
CA LEU A 262 0.39 -11.68 -21.33
C LEU A 262 1.09 -12.34 -22.52
N TYR A 263 1.94 -13.33 -22.27
CA TYR A 263 2.67 -14.10 -23.29
C TYR A 263 1.97 -15.42 -23.67
N GLY A 264 0.99 -15.91 -22.90
CA GLY A 264 0.51 -17.30 -23.00
C GLY A 264 -0.99 -17.54 -23.22
N ILE A 265 -1.91 -16.62 -22.88
CA ILE A 265 -3.37 -16.90 -22.83
C ILE A 265 -4.20 -15.81 -23.54
N GLN A 266 -5.41 -16.18 -24.01
CA GLN A 266 -6.43 -15.27 -24.55
C GLN A 266 -6.70 -14.09 -23.59
N ARG A 267 -6.80 -12.87 -24.15
CA ARG A 267 -6.67 -11.60 -23.41
C ARG A 267 -7.96 -11.05 -22.80
N GLU A 268 -9.13 -11.58 -23.17
CA GLU A 268 -10.43 -11.02 -22.78
C GLU A 268 -10.75 -11.23 -21.29
N ASP A 269 -10.49 -12.43 -20.76
CA ASP A 269 -10.74 -12.74 -19.34
C ASP A 269 -9.83 -11.95 -18.38
N LEU A 270 -8.62 -11.61 -18.84
CA LEU A 270 -7.64 -10.85 -18.07
C LEU A 270 -8.10 -9.40 -17.81
N LEU A 271 -8.95 -8.86 -18.68
CA LEU A 271 -9.47 -7.49 -18.56
C LEU A 271 -10.35 -7.34 -17.31
N TYR A 272 -11.21 -8.32 -17.03
CA TYR A 272 -12.08 -8.29 -15.85
C TYR A 272 -11.29 -8.49 -14.55
N VAL A 273 -10.30 -9.37 -14.56
CA VAL A 273 -9.42 -9.62 -13.40
C VAL A 273 -8.61 -8.36 -13.06
N SER A 274 -8.23 -7.55 -14.05
CA SER A 274 -7.42 -6.34 -13.85
C SER A 274 -8.09 -5.23 -13.02
N ILE A 275 -9.41 -5.29 -12.82
CA ILE A 275 -10.16 -4.34 -11.96
C ILE A 275 -9.86 -4.55 -10.47
N PHE A 276 -9.45 -5.77 -10.08
CA PHE A 276 -9.14 -6.11 -8.69
C PHE A 276 -7.66 -5.97 -8.33
N PHE A 277 -6.79 -5.87 -9.34
CA PHE A 277 -5.35 -5.94 -9.16
C PHE A 277 -4.67 -4.78 -9.91
N PRO A 278 -4.30 -3.69 -9.22
CA PRO A 278 -3.74 -2.48 -9.83
C PRO A 278 -2.48 -2.74 -10.66
N VAL A 279 -1.66 -3.68 -10.21
CA VAL A 279 -0.42 -4.11 -10.88
C VAL A 279 -0.70 -4.63 -12.30
N ILE A 280 -1.83 -5.31 -12.49
CA ILE A 280 -2.22 -5.86 -13.80
C ILE A 280 -2.60 -4.75 -14.77
N ALA A 281 -3.35 -3.75 -14.29
CA ALA A 281 -3.74 -2.58 -15.07
C ALA A 281 -2.52 -1.79 -15.57
N ILE A 282 -1.47 -1.68 -14.75
CA ILE A 282 -0.21 -1.02 -15.09
C ILE A 282 0.55 -1.82 -16.15
N ASN A 283 0.62 -3.14 -15.99
CA ASN A 283 1.27 -4.02 -16.96
C ASN A 283 0.60 -3.92 -18.34
N MET A 284 -0.73 -3.74 -18.37
CA MET A 284 -1.49 -3.47 -19.60
C MET A 284 -1.23 -2.07 -20.19
N LEU A 285 -1.16 -1.03 -19.35
CA LEU A 285 -0.82 0.35 -19.78
C LEU A 285 0.48 0.37 -20.58
N VAL A 286 1.46 -0.38 -20.09
CA VAL A 286 2.82 -0.36 -20.63
C VAL A 286 2.95 -1.26 -21.85
N ALA A 287 2.27 -2.40 -21.87
CA ALA A 287 2.17 -3.26 -23.04
C ALA A 287 1.50 -2.55 -24.23
N SER A 288 0.64 -1.56 -23.99
CA SER A 288 -0.01 -0.78 -25.06
C SER A 288 0.94 0.11 -25.90
N LYS A 289 2.21 0.27 -25.47
CA LYS A 289 3.28 1.01 -26.18
C LYS A 289 3.65 0.46 -27.57
N GLY A 290 3.06 -0.66 -27.99
CA GLY A 290 3.36 -1.34 -29.26
C GLY A 290 2.36 -1.14 -30.40
N SER A 291 1.19 -0.51 -30.19
CA SER A 291 0.23 -0.30 -31.28
C SER A 291 0.61 0.89 -32.13
N LYS A 292 0.51 0.76 -33.46
CA LYS A 292 0.58 1.87 -34.41
C LYS A 292 -0.63 2.80 -34.19
N TYR A 293 -0.54 3.70 -33.22
CA TYR A 293 -1.55 4.73 -32.95
C TYR A 293 -1.53 5.78 -34.08
N LYS A 294 -2.42 5.60 -35.05
CA LYS A 294 -3.08 6.72 -35.73
C LYS A 294 -4.56 6.69 -35.29
N ASN A 295 -4.94 7.68 -34.47
CA ASN A 295 -6.29 8.28 -34.42
C ASN A 295 -7.44 7.64 -33.61
N SER A 296 -7.25 7.04 -32.44
CA SER A 296 -8.40 6.86 -31.53
C SER A 296 -8.04 6.85 -30.05
N ILE A 297 -7.91 8.05 -29.47
CA ILE A 297 -7.76 8.26 -28.02
C ILE A 297 -9.06 7.86 -27.26
N PHE A 298 -10.19 7.71 -27.96
CA PHE A 298 -11.52 7.48 -27.38
C PHE A 298 -12.23 6.18 -27.80
N SER A 299 -11.60 5.27 -28.57
CA SER A 299 -12.25 4.01 -28.91
C SER A 299 -12.20 3.04 -27.74
N PHE A 300 -13.36 2.70 -27.16
CA PHE A 300 -13.53 1.53 -26.29
C PHE A 300 -13.58 0.27 -27.18
N CYS A 301 -12.43 -0.25 -27.56
CA CYS A 301 -12.37 -1.55 -28.25
C CYS A 301 -11.72 -2.59 -27.33
N PRO A 302 -12.38 -3.75 -27.08
CA PRO A 302 -11.70 -4.90 -26.51
C PRO A 302 -10.58 -5.31 -27.48
N GLY A 303 -9.36 -5.42 -26.97
CA GLY A 303 -8.18 -5.61 -27.82
C GLY A 303 -8.07 -7.04 -28.35
N ASP A 304 -8.02 -7.19 -29.67
CA ASP A 304 -7.71 -8.46 -30.36
C ASP A 304 -6.20 -8.76 -30.32
N ALA A 305 -5.83 -9.99 -30.72
CA ALA A 305 -4.45 -10.48 -30.75
C ALA A 305 -3.45 -9.58 -31.51
N GLU A 306 -3.92 -8.76 -32.46
CA GLU A 306 -3.10 -7.84 -33.25
C GLU A 306 -3.09 -6.39 -32.73
N ASN A 307 -4.05 -5.99 -31.89
CA ASN A 307 -4.22 -4.60 -31.42
C ASN A 307 -4.31 -4.55 -29.88
N PRO A 308 -3.31 -4.00 -29.16
CA PRO A 308 -3.40 -3.87 -27.71
C PRO A 308 -4.55 -2.94 -27.31
N PRO A 309 -5.08 -3.11 -26.08
CA PRO A 309 -6.21 -2.35 -25.57
C PRO A 309 -5.98 -0.84 -25.72
N CYS A 310 -7.04 -0.13 -26.13
CA CYS A 310 -6.99 1.31 -26.31
C CYS A 310 -6.72 2.00 -24.98
N LEU A 311 -6.06 3.17 -24.99
CA LEU A 311 -5.75 3.94 -23.79
C LEU A 311 -6.99 4.19 -22.91
N GLY A 312 -8.14 4.44 -23.53
CA GLY A 312 -9.42 4.58 -22.83
C GLY A 312 -9.81 3.37 -21.98
N THR A 313 -9.60 2.15 -22.48
CA THR A 313 -9.89 0.92 -21.69
C THR A 313 -8.97 0.77 -20.49
N VAL A 314 -7.70 1.20 -20.60
CA VAL A 314 -6.76 1.15 -19.47
C VAL A 314 -7.14 2.17 -18.40
N PHE A 315 -7.51 3.39 -18.77
CA PHE A 315 -8.02 4.37 -17.80
C PHE A 315 -9.31 3.90 -17.13
N ALA A 316 -10.21 3.26 -17.87
CA ALA A 316 -11.43 2.71 -17.30
C ALA A 316 -11.14 1.62 -16.26
N ILE A 317 -10.15 0.76 -16.51
CA ILE A 317 -9.69 -0.25 -15.54
C ILE A 317 -9.08 0.41 -14.30
N ILE A 318 -8.20 1.40 -14.48
CA ILE A 318 -7.58 2.13 -13.35
C ILE A 318 -8.65 2.83 -12.50
N PHE A 319 -9.64 3.45 -13.16
CA PHE A 319 -10.79 4.06 -12.48
C PHE A 319 -11.66 3.01 -11.77
N GLY A 320 -11.85 1.83 -12.37
CA GLY A 320 -12.52 0.70 -11.72
C GLY A 320 -11.80 0.23 -10.45
N ASN A 321 -10.47 0.11 -10.49
CA ASN A 321 -9.65 -0.20 -9.31
C ASN A 321 -9.85 0.86 -8.22
N LEU A 322 -9.81 2.14 -8.60
CA LEU A 322 -10.01 3.25 -7.67
C LEU A 322 -11.34 3.13 -6.93
N LEU A 323 -12.41 2.89 -7.67
CA LEU A 323 -13.76 2.76 -7.13
C LEU A 323 -13.86 1.51 -6.22
N PHE A 324 -13.26 0.40 -6.62
CA PHE A 324 -13.23 -0.84 -5.84
C PHE A 324 -12.57 -0.64 -4.47
N TYR A 325 -11.32 -0.13 -4.43
CA TYR A 325 -10.61 0.06 -3.16
C TYR A 325 -11.26 1.14 -2.29
N LEU A 326 -11.86 2.17 -2.89
CA LEU A 326 -12.61 3.17 -2.15
C LEU A 326 -13.86 2.56 -1.47
N ILE A 327 -14.61 1.70 -2.17
CA ILE A 327 -15.75 0.97 -1.58
C ILE A 327 -15.29 0.07 -0.45
N VAL A 328 -14.21 -0.71 -0.65
CA VAL A 328 -13.67 -1.61 0.39
C VAL A 328 -13.22 -0.82 1.62
N LEU A 329 -12.55 0.32 1.43
CA LEU A 329 -12.15 1.20 2.53
C LEU A 329 -13.36 1.72 3.31
N LEU A 330 -14.41 2.15 2.62
CA LEU A 330 -15.66 2.60 3.26
C LEU A 330 -16.33 1.46 4.06
N ILE A 331 -16.31 0.23 3.54
CA ILE A 331 -16.80 -0.97 4.26
C ILE A 331 -15.95 -1.23 5.51
N CYS A 332 -14.63 -1.13 5.42
CA CYS A 332 -13.74 -1.29 6.58
C CYS A 332 -14.01 -0.23 7.66
N ILE A 333 -14.18 1.04 7.26
CA ILE A 333 -14.52 2.13 8.19
C ILE A 333 -15.91 1.91 8.81
N TYR A 334 -16.89 1.49 8.02
CA TYR A 334 -18.23 1.17 8.49
C TYR A 334 -18.21 0.01 9.49
N ARG A 335 -17.47 -1.07 9.20
CA ARG A 335 -17.30 -2.22 10.10
C ARG A 335 -16.65 -1.80 11.43
N ARG A 336 -15.61 -0.96 11.41
CA ARG A 336 -14.99 -0.42 12.63
C ARG A 336 -16.00 0.36 13.49
N ARG A 337 -16.88 1.16 12.86
CA ARG A 337 -17.95 1.89 13.57
C ARG A 337 -19.07 0.98 14.08
N CYS A 338 -19.50 0.01 13.29
CA CYS A 338 -20.60 -0.89 13.65
C CYS A 338 -20.21 -1.90 14.72
N PHE A 339 -18.95 -2.34 14.81
CA PHE A 339 -18.52 -3.22 15.90
C PHE A 339 -18.63 -2.56 17.29
N SER A 340 -18.70 -1.22 17.33
CA SER A 340 -18.98 -0.45 18.56
C SER A 340 -20.47 -0.47 18.94
N SER A 341 -21.36 -0.69 17.97
CA SER A 341 -22.80 -0.72 18.16
C SER A 341 -23.34 -2.14 18.11
N CYS A 342 -23.87 -2.57 19.25
CA CYS A 342 -24.81 -3.69 19.40
C CYS A 342 -24.19 -5.07 19.69
N GLU A 343 -24.21 -5.42 20.97
CA GLU A 343 -25.05 -6.52 21.42
C GLU A 343 -25.80 -6.07 22.68
N THR A 344 -27.07 -5.71 22.51
CA THR A 344 -28.05 -5.75 23.61
C THR A 344 -28.41 -7.20 23.89
N SER A 345 -27.41 -8.02 24.25
CA SER A 345 -27.67 -9.32 24.82
C SER A 345 -28.27 -9.09 26.20
N ARG A 346 -29.51 -9.57 26.40
CA ARG A 346 -30.13 -9.72 27.72
C ARG A 346 -29.37 -10.82 28.44
N ALA A 347 -28.15 -10.53 28.88
CA ALA A 347 -27.46 -11.40 29.82
C ALA A 347 -28.31 -11.40 31.10
N ASP A 348 -28.77 -12.58 31.51
CA ASP A 348 -29.49 -12.76 32.76
C ASP A 348 -28.60 -12.31 33.91
N LEU A 349 -28.95 -11.16 34.49
CA LEU A 349 -28.30 -10.65 35.67
C LEU A 349 -28.87 -11.39 36.86
N ASN A 350 -28.06 -12.25 37.48
CA ASN A 350 -28.37 -12.66 38.85
C ASN A 350 -28.41 -11.39 39.71
N PRO A 351 -29.53 -11.11 40.41
CA PRO A 351 -29.60 -9.99 41.31
C PRO A 351 -28.55 -10.18 42.40
N TYR A 352 -27.58 -9.26 42.47
CA TYR A 352 -26.63 -9.20 43.56
C TYR A 352 -27.14 -8.19 44.59
N LYS A 353 -26.85 -8.44 45.86
CA LYS A 353 -27.19 -7.49 46.92
C LYS A 353 -26.14 -6.39 46.93
N GLU A 354 -26.56 -5.17 46.62
CA GLU A 354 -25.71 -3.98 46.80
C GLU A 354 -25.48 -3.72 48.29
N ASN A 355 -24.28 -3.24 48.61
CA ASN A 355 -23.96 -2.79 49.96
C ASN A 355 -24.67 -1.45 50.26
N GLU A 356 -24.90 -1.17 51.54
CA GLU A 356 -25.71 -0.01 51.97
C GLU A 356 -25.11 1.33 51.53
N ASP A 357 -23.78 1.44 51.56
CA ASP A 357 -23.01 2.60 51.11
C ASP A 357 -23.21 2.88 49.61
N VAL A 358 -23.18 1.84 48.78
CA VAL A 358 -23.44 1.92 47.33
C VAL A 358 -24.89 2.34 47.06
N LEU A 359 -25.85 1.79 47.82
CA LEU A 359 -27.26 2.15 47.71
C LEU A 359 -27.55 3.59 48.16
N GLU A 360 -26.83 4.07 49.17
CA GLU A 360 -26.94 5.45 49.63
C GLU A 360 -26.36 6.44 48.61
N GLU A 361 -25.18 6.14 48.06
CA GLU A 361 -24.59 6.97 46.99
C GLU A 361 -25.49 6.99 45.74
N ARG A 362 -26.02 5.84 45.33
CA ARG A 362 -26.98 5.75 44.21
C ARG A 362 -28.18 6.69 44.44
N ARG A 363 -28.80 6.63 45.62
CA ARG A 363 -29.92 7.51 46.00
C ARG A 363 -29.51 8.98 46.00
N ASN A 364 -28.34 9.31 46.54
CA ASN A 364 -27.83 10.68 46.58
C ASN A 364 -27.60 11.25 45.16
N VAL A 365 -26.97 10.47 44.28
CA VAL A 365 -26.69 10.83 42.90
C VAL A 365 -27.98 10.98 42.08
N GLU A 366 -28.94 10.07 42.26
CA GLU A 366 -30.25 10.16 41.60
C GLU A 366 -31.08 11.36 42.08
N ASN A 367 -31.02 11.69 43.37
CA ASN A 367 -31.75 12.82 43.95
C ASN A 367 -31.18 14.19 43.52
N LEU A 368 -29.86 14.33 43.47
CA LEU A 368 -29.18 15.58 43.10
C LEU A 368 -29.21 15.83 41.58
N GLY A 369 -29.33 14.78 40.78
CA GLY A 369 -29.37 14.85 39.33
C GLY A 369 -28.00 15.16 38.70
N PRO A 370 -27.93 15.22 37.35
CA PRO A 370 -26.67 15.37 36.63
C PRO A 370 -25.99 16.74 36.81
N ASP A 371 -26.76 17.80 37.02
CA ASP A 371 -26.25 19.19 37.07
C ASP A 371 -25.40 19.46 38.32
N ALA A 372 -25.54 18.65 39.36
CA ALA A 372 -24.76 18.76 40.60
C ALA A 372 -23.33 18.19 40.48
N PHE A 373 -23.03 17.44 39.42
CA PHE A 373 -21.78 16.70 39.28
C PHE A 373 -21.03 17.07 38.00
N GLN A 374 -19.70 17.10 38.09
CA GLN A 374 -18.82 17.23 36.93
C GLN A 374 -18.72 15.92 36.15
N ILE A 375 -18.76 14.78 36.84
CA ILE A 375 -18.88 13.45 36.22
C ILE A 375 -20.08 12.78 36.84
N TYR A 376 -21.05 12.39 36.02
CA TYR A 376 -22.27 11.73 36.45
C TYR A 376 -22.50 10.46 35.65
N THR A 377 -22.88 9.40 36.34
CA THR A 377 -23.30 8.14 35.73
C THR A 377 -24.54 7.61 36.42
N SER A 378 -25.46 7.06 35.65
CA SER A 378 -26.68 6.42 36.10
C SER A 378 -26.83 5.09 35.36
N ASN A 379 -26.76 4.00 36.12
CA ASN A 379 -26.99 2.64 35.65
C ASN A 379 -26.16 2.27 34.42
N ILE A 380 -24.89 2.70 34.37
CA ILE A 380 -24.00 2.38 33.26
C ILE A 380 -23.76 0.88 33.22
N ARG A 381 -24.06 0.27 32.07
CA ARG A 381 -23.88 -1.16 31.83
C ARG A 381 -23.08 -1.39 30.57
N LYS A 382 -22.21 -2.40 30.59
CA LYS A 382 -21.53 -2.88 29.39
C LYS A 382 -21.47 -4.40 29.31
N THR A 383 -21.84 -4.88 28.14
CA THR A 383 -21.88 -6.29 27.75
C THR A 383 -20.99 -6.54 26.54
N TYR A 384 -20.22 -7.63 26.57
CA TYR A 384 -19.42 -8.13 25.45
C TYR A 384 -19.79 -9.59 25.20
N SER A 385 -20.45 -9.93 24.09
CA SER A 385 -20.69 -11.33 23.70
C SER A 385 -21.27 -12.19 24.83
N GLY A 386 -22.23 -11.63 25.58
CA GLY A 386 -22.86 -12.24 26.75
C GLY A 386 -22.17 -12.01 28.11
N LEU A 387 -20.91 -11.60 28.15
CA LEU A 387 -20.19 -11.26 29.39
C LEU A 387 -20.51 -9.82 29.83
N VAL A 388 -21.08 -9.66 31.02
CA VAL A 388 -21.30 -8.32 31.61
C VAL A 388 -20.04 -7.83 32.32
N ALA A 389 -19.34 -6.89 31.70
CA ALA A 389 -18.09 -6.31 32.22
C ALA A 389 -18.33 -5.17 33.22
N VAL A 390 -19.45 -4.45 33.09
CA VAL A 390 -19.89 -3.38 34.00
C VAL A 390 -21.40 -3.52 34.24
N ARG A 391 -21.82 -3.55 35.50
CA ARG A 391 -23.20 -3.82 35.93
C ARG A 391 -23.79 -2.62 36.68
N ASP A 392 -24.59 -1.83 35.97
CA ASP A 392 -25.45 -0.77 36.50
C ASP A 392 -24.78 0.18 37.50
N ILE A 393 -23.58 0.64 37.15
CA ILE A 393 -22.79 1.56 37.99
C ILE A 393 -23.41 2.97 37.95
N THR A 394 -23.65 3.51 39.15
CA THR A 394 -24.12 4.89 39.39
C THR A 394 -23.15 5.57 40.34
N MET A 395 -22.62 6.73 39.95
CA MET A 395 -21.74 7.58 40.76
C MET A 395 -21.75 9.03 40.27
N GLY A 396 -21.40 9.94 41.17
CA GLY A 396 -21.21 11.36 40.91
C GLY A 396 -19.90 11.88 41.48
N VAL A 397 -19.18 12.68 40.70
CA VAL A 397 -17.97 13.42 41.12
C VAL A 397 -18.28 14.90 41.11
N GLN A 398 -18.17 15.54 42.26
CA GLN A 398 -18.41 16.97 42.42
C GLN A 398 -17.22 17.81 41.93
N LYS A 399 -17.46 19.12 41.76
CA LYS A 399 -16.40 20.05 41.35
C LYS A 399 -15.28 20.08 42.39
N GLY A 400 -14.03 19.90 41.95
CA GLY A 400 -12.85 19.89 42.83
C GLY A 400 -12.70 18.60 43.65
N GLU A 401 -13.52 17.58 43.40
CA GLU A 401 -13.40 16.27 44.02
C GLU A 401 -12.38 15.40 43.25
N CYS A 402 -11.65 14.53 43.97
CA CYS A 402 -10.81 13.50 43.34
C CYS A 402 -11.38 12.13 43.67
N PHE A 403 -11.95 11.45 42.67
CA PHE A 403 -12.54 10.14 42.81
C PHE A 403 -11.55 9.05 42.38
N GLY A 404 -11.29 8.09 43.26
CA GLY A 404 -10.44 6.93 43.00
C GLY A 404 -11.24 5.68 42.70
N LEU A 405 -11.05 5.10 41.52
CA LEU A 405 -11.59 3.78 41.16
C LEU A 405 -10.56 2.70 41.49
N LEU A 406 -10.77 2.02 42.61
CA LEU A 406 -9.86 1.01 43.15
C LEU A 406 -10.39 -0.40 42.89
N GLY A 407 -9.52 -1.33 42.53
CA GLY A 407 -9.90 -2.74 42.33
C GLY A 407 -8.76 -3.58 41.77
N ALA A 408 -8.95 -4.89 41.69
CA ALA A 408 -7.98 -5.80 41.08
C ALA A 408 -7.97 -5.69 39.54
N ASN A 409 -6.98 -6.30 38.89
CA ASN A 409 -6.97 -6.44 37.43
C ASN A 409 -8.13 -7.33 36.98
N GLY A 410 -8.82 -6.94 35.91
CA GLY A 410 -10.03 -7.64 35.44
C GLY A 410 -11.32 -7.29 36.20
N ALA A 411 -11.29 -6.38 37.17
CA ALA A 411 -12.48 -5.96 37.92
C ALA A 411 -13.49 -5.13 37.10
N GLY A 412 -13.14 -4.68 35.89
CA GLY A 412 -13.97 -3.80 35.04
C GLY A 412 -13.58 -2.33 35.07
N LYS A 413 -12.50 -1.94 35.79
CA LYS A 413 -12.00 -0.56 35.89
C LYS A 413 -11.81 0.09 34.52
N THR A 414 -10.98 -0.51 33.68
CA THR A 414 -10.62 0.01 32.35
C THR A 414 -11.85 0.06 31.44
N THR A 415 -12.77 -0.90 31.52
CA THR A 415 -14.02 -0.87 30.75
C THR A 415 -14.90 0.30 31.15
N PHE A 416 -15.12 0.50 32.45
CA PHE A 416 -15.90 1.65 32.94
C PHE A 416 -15.23 2.98 32.59
N PHE A 417 -13.91 3.05 32.75
CA PHE A 417 -13.12 4.23 32.40
C PHE A 417 -13.14 4.53 30.89
N ASN A 418 -13.09 3.51 30.03
CA ASN A 418 -13.22 3.66 28.58
C ASN A 418 -14.62 4.13 28.16
N ILE A 419 -15.67 3.76 28.90
CA ILE A 419 -17.01 4.30 28.70
C ILE A 419 -17.01 5.79 29.04
N LEU A 420 -16.56 6.17 30.24
CA LEU A 420 -16.51 7.57 30.67
C LEU A 420 -15.69 8.47 29.73
N THR A 421 -14.61 7.93 29.17
CA THR A 421 -13.75 8.65 28.22
C THR A 421 -14.25 8.58 26.77
N ALA A 422 -15.50 8.15 26.56
CA ALA A 422 -16.17 8.07 25.26
C ALA A 422 -15.45 7.22 24.20
N LEU A 423 -14.49 6.37 24.61
CA LEU A 423 -13.81 5.42 23.71
C LEU A 423 -14.77 4.31 23.26
N MET A 424 -15.74 4.00 24.11
CA MET A 424 -16.75 2.99 23.83
C MET A 424 -18.11 3.42 24.38
N PRO A 425 -19.20 3.22 23.62
CA PRO A 425 -20.53 3.52 24.10
C PRO A 425 -20.94 2.50 25.18
N PRO A 426 -21.71 2.92 26.19
CA PRO A 426 -22.35 2.00 27.11
C PRO A 426 -23.40 1.15 26.38
N SER A 427 -23.65 -0.07 26.85
CA SER A 427 -24.75 -0.91 26.36
C SER A 427 -26.11 -0.39 26.86
N CYS A 428 -26.18 0.02 28.12
CA CYS A 428 -27.33 0.67 28.76
C CYS A 428 -26.86 1.74 29.75
N GLY A 429 -27.79 2.59 30.18
CA GLY A 429 -27.52 3.66 31.16
C GLY A 429 -27.26 5.01 30.51
N TYR A 430 -27.02 5.99 31.36
CA TYR A 430 -26.74 7.37 30.99
C TYR A 430 -25.51 7.88 31.74
N GLY A 431 -24.72 8.72 31.10
CA GLY A 431 -23.65 9.43 31.79
C GLY A 431 -23.25 10.69 31.05
N CYS A 432 -22.77 11.66 31.83
CA CYS A 432 -22.31 12.94 31.34
C CYS A 432 -21.03 13.40 32.06
N VAL A 433 -20.21 14.14 31.34
CA VAL A 433 -18.97 14.74 31.82
C VAL A 433 -19.00 16.21 31.45
N GLY A 434 -18.85 17.11 32.42
CA GLY A 434 -18.97 18.57 32.22
C GLY A 434 -20.34 18.99 31.67
N GLY A 435 -21.41 18.29 32.06
CA GLY A 435 -22.77 18.53 31.54
C GLY A 435 -23.02 18.04 30.11
N ILE A 436 -22.04 17.41 29.46
CA ILE A 436 -22.15 16.88 28.09
C ILE A 436 -22.27 15.35 28.17
N ASP A 437 -23.26 14.78 27.46
CA ASP A 437 -23.44 13.32 27.34
C ASP A 437 -22.16 12.68 26.78
N ILE A 438 -21.71 11.60 27.41
CA ILE A 438 -20.53 10.83 27.01
C ILE A 438 -20.58 10.42 25.53
N ARG A 439 -21.77 10.15 24.99
CA ARG A 439 -21.98 9.78 23.57
C ARG A 439 -21.64 10.93 22.60
N LYS A 440 -21.55 12.16 23.09
CA LYS A 440 -21.19 13.36 22.32
C LYS A 440 -19.71 13.75 22.44
N GLN A 441 -18.86 12.88 23.02
CA GLN A 441 -17.41 13.11 23.20
C GLN A 441 -17.11 14.41 23.97
N PRO A 442 -17.41 14.46 25.28
CA PRO A 442 -17.15 15.62 26.13
C PRO A 442 -15.65 15.98 26.16
N LEU A 443 -15.34 17.24 26.44
CA LEU A 443 -13.96 17.71 26.59
C LEU A 443 -13.45 17.42 28.02
N PHE A 444 -12.35 16.69 28.14
CA PHE A 444 -11.65 16.42 29.40
C PHE A 444 -10.17 16.17 29.13
N GLY A 445 -9.33 16.37 30.14
CA GLY A 445 -7.92 16.01 30.08
C GLY A 445 -7.76 14.53 30.35
N PHE A 446 -6.96 13.83 29.54
CA PHE A 446 -6.83 12.38 29.64
C PHE A 446 -5.36 11.94 29.68
N CYS A 447 -5.02 11.12 30.68
CA CYS A 447 -3.73 10.45 30.80
C CYS A 447 -3.95 8.93 30.72
N PRO A 448 -3.54 8.25 29.62
CA PRO A 448 -3.68 6.80 29.47
C PRO A 448 -2.76 6.02 30.41
N GLN A 449 -2.98 4.72 30.65
CA GLN A 449 -2.03 3.88 31.41
C GLN A 449 -0.64 3.82 30.75
N LYS A 450 -0.61 3.65 29.42
CA LYS A 450 0.62 3.69 28.61
C LYS A 450 0.68 5.01 27.83
N SER A 451 1.82 5.69 27.92
CA SER A 451 2.04 6.98 27.27
C SER A 451 2.48 6.75 25.83
N HIS A 452 1.56 6.87 24.88
CA HIS A 452 1.82 6.66 23.45
C HIS A 452 2.06 8.00 22.75
N LEU A 453 3.22 8.60 23.01
CA LEU A 453 3.62 9.88 22.42
C LEU A 453 4.54 9.67 21.22
N ILE A 454 4.62 10.67 20.35
CA ILE A 454 5.51 10.67 19.18
C ILE A 454 6.94 10.85 19.71
N ILE A 455 7.78 9.83 19.52
CA ILE A 455 9.12 9.77 20.12
C ILE A 455 10.11 10.71 19.42
N GLU A 456 9.84 11.06 18.16
CA GLU A 456 10.64 11.91 17.29
C GLU A 456 10.45 13.41 17.58
N LEU A 457 9.48 13.78 18.39
CA LEU A 457 9.26 15.17 18.80
C LEU A 457 10.00 15.49 20.09
N THR A 458 10.35 16.76 20.26
CA THR A 458 10.80 17.29 21.56
C THR A 458 9.63 17.42 22.54
N VAL A 459 9.94 17.54 23.83
CA VAL A 459 8.93 17.78 24.88
C VAL A 459 8.12 19.03 24.57
N GLU A 460 8.77 20.12 24.17
CA GLU A 460 8.12 21.39 23.82
C GLU A 460 7.23 21.25 22.56
N GLU A 461 7.74 20.65 21.49
CA GLU A 461 6.97 20.39 20.26
C GLU A 461 5.74 19.53 20.53
N THR A 462 5.85 18.55 21.43
CA THR A 462 4.73 17.69 21.83
C THR A 462 3.62 18.50 22.51
N LEU A 463 3.97 19.41 23.43
CA LEU A 463 3.00 20.30 24.08
C LEU A 463 2.29 21.20 23.06
N TYR A 464 3.05 21.79 22.12
CA TYR A 464 2.48 22.59 21.03
C TYR A 464 1.56 21.78 20.12
N LEU A 465 1.94 20.55 19.78
CA LEU A 465 1.16 19.67 18.93
C LEU A 465 -0.21 19.42 19.58
N PHE A 466 -0.24 18.89 20.81
CA PHE A 466 -1.50 18.56 21.48
C PHE A 466 -2.38 19.77 21.76
N ALA A 467 -1.80 20.94 22.00
CA ALA A 467 -2.59 22.17 22.08
C ALA A 467 -3.29 22.51 20.77
N ARG A 468 -2.55 22.47 19.65
CA ARG A 468 -3.09 22.76 18.33
C ARG A 468 -4.16 21.74 17.90
N LEU A 469 -3.97 20.46 18.21
CA LEU A 469 -4.96 19.41 17.95
C LEU A 469 -6.27 19.64 18.71
N ASN A 470 -6.19 20.23 19.90
CA ASN A 470 -7.36 20.64 20.68
C ASN A 470 -7.91 22.04 20.31
N GLY A 471 -7.37 22.67 19.26
CA GLY A 471 -7.79 24.01 18.82
C GLY A 471 -7.30 25.15 19.72
N ILE A 472 -6.38 24.87 20.63
CA ILE A 472 -5.84 25.83 21.59
C ILE A 472 -4.57 26.47 21.02
N LYS A 473 -4.59 27.79 20.89
CA LYS A 473 -3.37 28.56 20.58
C LYS A 473 -2.64 28.88 21.88
N LEU A 474 -1.67 28.05 22.23
CA LEU A 474 -0.79 28.33 23.36
C LEU A 474 0.05 29.58 23.08
N LYS A 475 0.06 30.50 24.05
CA LYS A 475 1.06 31.57 24.13
C LYS A 475 2.33 30.98 24.75
N GLU A 476 3.49 31.52 24.38
CA GLU A 476 4.79 31.12 24.94
C GLU A 476 4.78 31.18 26.48
N GLU A 477 4.20 32.23 27.06
CA GLU A 477 4.02 32.40 28.52
C GLU A 477 3.34 31.20 29.19
N VAL A 478 2.33 30.60 28.56
CA VAL A 478 1.61 29.45 29.14
C VAL A 478 2.48 28.21 29.10
N ILE A 479 3.30 28.04 28.07
CA ILE A 479 4.22 26.92 27.94
C ILE A 479 5.35 27.05 28.95
N GLU A 480 5.87 28.26 29.17
CA GLU A 480 6.84 28.52 30.23
C GLU A 480 6.28 28.15 31.60
N ILE A 481 5.04 28.56 31.91
CA ILE A 481 4.36 28.18 33.17
C ILE A 481 4.21 26.65 33.30
N ILE A 482 3.84 25.95 32.21
CA ILE A 482 3.72 24.49 32.22
C ILE A 482 5.10 23.84 32.41
N CYS A 483 6.12 24.32 31.71
CA CYS A 483 7.49 23.83 31.81
C CYS A 483 8.06 24.03 33.22
N GLU A 484 7.75 25.15 33.88
CA GLU A 484 8.12 25.38 35.27
C GLU A 484 7.35 24.45 36.21
N SER A 485 6.03 24.36 36.05
CA SER A 485 5.15 23.56 36.92
C SER A 485 5.50 22.07 36.87
N PHE A 486 5.82 21.53 35.69
CA PHE A 486 6.16 20.13 35.50
C PHE A 486 7.67 19.84 35.54
N TYR A 487 8.50 20.87 35.80
CA TYR A 487 9.97 20.81 35.81
C TYR A 487 10.58 20.31 34.50
N PHE A 488 10.09 20.80 33.36
CA PHE A 488 10.61 20.52 32.02
C PHE A 488 11.73 21.45 31.57
N ASN A 489 12.08 22.49 32.35
CA ASN A 489 13.10 23.48 31.95
C ASN A 489 14.44 22.90 31.48
N LYS A 490 14.83 21.71 31.97
CA LYS A 490 16.07 21.02 31.57
C LYS A 490 15.91 20.02 30.42
N ILE A 491 14.67 19.66 30.06
CA ILE A 491 14.36 18.61 29.08
C ILE A 491 13.46 19.09 27.94
N LYS A 492 13.09 20.37 27.91
CA LYS A 492 12.16 20.93 26.91
C LYS A 492 12.60 20.68 25.46
N ASP A 493 13.91 20.79 25.20
CA ASP A 493 14.54 20.61 23.88
C ASP A 493 15.00 19.15 23.64
N THR A 494 14.69 18.24 24.57
CA THR A 494 15.06 16.83 24.48
C THR A 494 13.95 16.06 23.75
N LEU A 495 14.34 15.14 22.86
CA LEU A 495 13.42 14.21 22.21
C LEU A 495 12.70 13.33 23.23
N VAL A 496 11.42 13.06 23.00
CA VAL A 496 10.58 12.19 23.84
C VAL A 496 11.16 10.77 23.95
N GLU A 497 11.90 10.29 22.94
CA GLU A 497 12.63 9.02 23.02
C GLU A 497 13.67 8.97 24.16
N ARG A 498 14.27 10.12 24.53
CA ARG A 498 15.44 10.19 25.42
C ARG A 498 15.09 10.51 26.87
N ILE A 499 13.83 10.77 27.19
CA ILE A 499 13.40 11.09 28.56
C ILE A 499 13.08 9.80 29.34
N SER A 500 13.19 9.86 30.66
CA SER A 500 12.85 8.72 31.52
C SER A 500 11.35 8.43 31.52
N GLY A 501 10.95 7.21 31.88
CA GLY A 501 9.52 6.84 31.97
C GLY A 501 8.72 7.73 32.94
N GLY A 502 9.34 8.20 34.03
CA GLY A 502 8.73 9.16 34.95
C GLY A 502 8.55 10.57 34.36
N GLU A 503 9.50 11.03 33.52
CA GLU A 503 9.37 12.27 32.75
C GLU A 503 8.29 12.17 31.68
N LEU A 504 8.25 11.04 30.96
CA LEU A 504 7.20 10.74 29.99
C LEU A 504 5.80 10.75 30.64
N ARG A 505 5.72 10.27 31.88
CA ARG A 505 4.47 10.31 32.65
C ARG A 505 4.05 11.74 33.00
N ARG A 506 4.99 12.56 33.46
CA ARG A 506 4.73 13.98 33.72
C ARG A 506 4.28 14.70 32.45
N LEU A 507 4.90 14.41 31.29
CA LEU A 507 4.52 14.97 30.00
C LEU A 507 3.08 14.59 29.62
N SER A 508 2.69 13.34 29.83
CA SER A 508 1.32 12.88 29.57
C SER A 508 0.28 13.60 30.43
N ILE A 509 0.59 13.87 31.70
CA ILE A 509 -0.28 14.65 32.60
C ILE A 509 -0.32 16.12 32.16
N ALA A 510 0.79 16.69 31.69
CA ALA A 510 0.81 18.06 31.16
C ALA A 510 -0.06 18.20 29.90
N ILE A 511 -0.03 17.21 29.00
CA ILE A 511 -0.90 17.14 27.81
C ILE A 511 -2.37 17.05 28.21
N ALA A 512 -2.70 16.25 29.22
CA ALA A 512 -4.05 16.18 29.77
C ALA A 512 -4.52 17.55 30.27
N LEU A 513 -3.67 18.26 31.01
CA LEU A 513 -3.98 19.59 31.55
C LEU A 513 -4.18 20.65 30.47
N ILE A 514 -3.38 20.63 29.40
CA ILE A 514 -3.55 21.52 28.24
C ILE A 514 -4.92 21.30 27.60
N THR A 515 -5.38 20.05 27.54
CA THR A 515 -6.66 19.70 26.90
C THR A 515 -7.86 20.21 27.72
N SER A 516 -7.84 20.00 29.04
CA SER A 516 -8.81 20.58 29.96
C SER A 516 -8.26 20.66 31.37
N SER A 517 -8.42 21.82 32.00
CA SER A 517 -8.07 22.04 33.40
C SER A 517 -9.20 21.73 34.38
N GLU A 518 -10.45 21.64 33.91
CA GLU A 518 -11.61 21.46 34.79
C GLU A 518 -11.84 19.99 35.17
N ILE A 519 -11.61 19.07 34.24
CA ILE A 519 -11.86 17.63 34.41
C ILE A 519 -10.65 16.85 33.92
N LEU A 520 -10.04 16.06 34.81
CA LEU A 520 -8.88 15.21 34.51
C LEU A 520 -9.23 13.74 34.75
N MET A 521 -8.96 12.91 33.74
CA MET A 521 -9.17 11.46 33.72
C MET A 521 -7.80 10.80 33.65
N LEU A 522 -7.40 10.09 34.70
CA LEU A 522 -6.07 9.50 34.85
C LEU A 522 -6.14 7.97 34.99
N ASP A 523 -5.71 7.23 33.98
CA ASP A 523 -5.65 5.77 34.05
C ASP A 523 -4.31 5.33 34.64
N GLU A 524 -4.31 4.90 35.90
CA GLU A 524 -3.13 4.46 36.65
C GLU A 524 -1.92 5.43 36.58
N PRO A 525 -2.06 6.68 37.07
CA PRO A 525 -1.09 7.77 36.84
C PRO A 525 0.32 7.51 37.36
N THR A 526 0.54 6.60 38.33
CA THR A 526 1.87 6.36 38.90
C THR A 526 2.41 4.94 38.77
N THR A 527 1.74 4.08 38.00
CA THR A 527 2.24 2.72 37.73
C THR A 527 3.57 2.75 36.99
N GLY A 528 4.57 2.01 37.50
CA GLY A 528 5.89 1.89 36.88
C GLY A 528 6.81 3.11 37.05
N VAL A 529 6.40 4.10 37.85
CA VAL A 529 7.21 5.29 38.15
C VAL A 529 8.00 5.10 39.45
N ASP A 530 9.23 5.61 39.51
CA ASP A 530 10.05 5.53 40.72
C ASP A 530 9.40 6.27 41.91
N PRO A 531 9.68 5.86 43.17
CA PRO A 531 9.01 6.43 44.33
C PRO A 531 9.17 7.94 44.49
N ARG A 532 10.29 8.51 44.05
CA ARG A 532 10.55 9.95 44.15
C ARG A 532 9.66 10.68 43.14
N THR A 533 9.69 10.29 41.88
CA THR A 533 8.86 10.92 40.83
C THR A 533 7.37 10.72 41.10
N ARG A 534 6.96 9.56 41.64
CA ARG A 534 5.58 9.29 42.09
C ARG A 534 5.07 10.37 43.06
N ARG A 535 5.85 10.71 44.09
CA ARG A 535 5.48 11.78 45.04
C ARG A 535 5.39 13.16 44.38
N HIS A 536 6.23 13.44 43.39
CA HIS A 536 6.15 14.69 42.63
C HIS A 536 4.85 14.74 41.83
N ILE A 537 4.50 13.66 41.12
CA ILE A 537 3.22 13.56 40.40
C ILE A 537 2.05 13.75 41.37
N TRP A 538 2.09 13.14 42.56
CA TRP A 538 1.03 13.31 43.54
C TRP A 538 0.86 14.76 43.99
N ASN A 539 1.96 15.44 44.31
CA ASN A 539 1.93 16.85 44.68
C ASN A 539 1.38 17.74 43.55
N LEU A 540 1.69 17.42 42.29
CA LEU A 540 1.12 18.11 41.12
C LEU A 540 -0.39 17.88 41.00
N LEU A 541 -0.86 16.65 41.13
CA LEU A 541 -2.30 16.36 41.07
C LEU A 541 -3.06 17.05 42.22
N ILE A 542 -2.49 17.06 43.42
CA ILE A 542 -3.05 17.77 44.57
C ILE A 542 -3.10 19.28 44.30
N SER A 543 -2.04 19.88 43.75
CA SER A 543 -2.00 21.32 43.47
C SER A 543 -2.99 21.73 42.36
N LEU A 544 -3.13 20.91 41.33
CA LEU A 544 -4.13 21.11 40.28
C LEU A 544 -5.56 21.07 40.83
N ARG A 545 -5.82 20.25 41.84
CA ARG A 545 -7.12 20.24 42.53
C ARG A 545 -7.29 21.44 43.45
N SER A 546 -6.34 21.68 44.36
CA SER A 546 -6.48 22.70 45.40
C SER A 546 -6.44 24.13 44.85
N ASN A 547 -5.59 24.39 43.86
CA ASN A 547 -5.38 25.72 43.32
C ASN A 547 -6.19 25.93 42.03
N GLY A 548 -6.31 24.89 41.21
CA GLY A 548 -7.02 24.94 39.92
C GLY A 548 -8.49 24.56 40.00
N GLY A 549 -8.97 23.98 41.10
CA GLY A 549 -10.35 23.49 41.24
C GLY A 549 -10.68 22.32 40.31
N SER A 550 -9.65 21.60 39.81
CA SER A 550 -9.84 20.48 38.89
C SER A 550 -10.56 19.31 39.57
N SER A 551 -11.51 18.73 38.85
CA SER A 551 -12.23 17.51 39.25
C SER A 551 -11.52 16.33 38.61
N GLN A 552 -11.17 15.33 39.39
CA GLN A 552 -10.26 14.28 38.96
C GLN A 552 -10.92 12.91 39.12
N LEU A 553 -10.78 12.06 38.11
CA LEU A 553 -11.09 10.63 38.19
C LEU A 553 -9.82 9.87 37.90
N LEU A 554 -9.39 9.02 38.84
CA LEU A 554 -8.24 8.16 38.63
C LEU A 554 -8.57 6.69 38.84
N THR A 555 -7.94 5.82 38.06
CA THR A 555 -7.93 4.38 38.33
C THR A 555 -6.65 4.02 39.06
N SER A 556 -6.72 3.12 40.03
CA SER A 556 -5.53 2.58 40.67
C SER A 556 -5.76 1.16 41.17
N HIS A 557 -4.67 0.44 41.37
CA HIS A 557 -4.62 -0.80 42.15
C HIS A 557 -3.88 -0.61 43.48
N SER A 558 -3.36 0.59 43.75
CA SER A 558 -2.62 0.93 44.96
C SER A 558 -3.49 1.70 45.94
N MET A 559 -3.71 1.12 47.11
CA MET A 559 -4.41 1.82 48.19
C MET A 559 -3.65 3.09 48.62
N GLU A 560 -2.31 3.06 48.64
CA GLU A 560 -1.48 4.24 48.98
C GLU A 560 -1.74 5.44 48.07
N GLU A 561 -1.91 5.19 46.77
CA GLU A 561 -2.19 6.25 45.78
C GLU A 561 -3.58 6.84 45.99
N CYS A 562 -4.59 5.99 46.17
CA CYS A 562 -5.94 6.45 46.47
C CYS A 562 -5.99 7.21 47.80
N GLU A 563 -5.25 6.77 48.81
CA GLU A 563 -5.15 7.46 50.11
C GLU A 563 -4.52 8.84 50.01
N ALA A 564 -3.48 8.99 49.20
CA ALA A 564 -2.79 10.26 49.05
C ALA A 564 -3.57 11.28 48.21
N LEU A 565 -4.31 10.81 47.19
CA LEU A 565 -4.92 11.67 46.18
C LEU A 565 -6.42 11.83 46.34
N CYS A 566 -7.16 10.77 46.66
CA CYS A 566 -8.61 10.74 46.49
C CYS A 566 -9.34 11.27 47.72
N THR A 567 -10.41 12.03 47.50
CA THR A 567 -11.36 12.43 48.53
C THR A 567 -12.43 11.37 48.74
N LYS A 568 -12.81 10.67 47.67
CA LYS A 568 -13.77 9.57 47.64
C LYS A 568 -13.20 8.42 46.83
N ILE A 569 -13.43 7.19 47.27
CA ILE A 569 -12.93 5.98 46.62
C ILE A 569 -14.11 5.04 46.38
N GLY A 570 -14.16 4.44 45.19
CA GLY A 570 -15.09 3.37 44.84
C GLY A 570 -14.33 2.07 44.58
N PHE A 571 -14.68 1.00 45.28
CA PHE A 571 -14.15 -0.34 45.05
C PHE A 571 -14.98 -1.06 44.01
N ILE A 572 -14.36 -1.44 42.91
CA ILE A 572 -14.99 -2.24 41.86
C ILE A 572 -14.45 -3.67 41.88
N ASN A 573 -15.36 -4.63 41.73
CA ASN A 573 -15.04 -6.04 41.53
C ASN A 573 -16.08 -6.69 40.62
N HIS A 574 -15.62 -7.49 39.66
CA HIS A 574 -16.49 -8.16 38.67
C HIS A 574 -17.57 -7.24 38.04
N GLY A 575 -17.21 -5.98 37.78
CA GLY A 575 -18.07 -4.98 37.16
C GLY A 575 -19.08 -4.30 38.07
N ILE A 576 -19.01 -4.53 39.39
CA ILE A 576 -19.95 -4.01 40.40
C ILE A 576 -19.18 -3.16 41.41
N PHE A 577 -19.80 -2.09 41.93
CA PHE A 577 -19.29 -1.43 43.13
C PHE A 577 -19.55 -2.27 44.38
N ILE A 578 -18.48 -2.71 45.04
CA ILE A 578 -18.56 -3.35 46.36
C ILE A 578 -18.71 -2.29 47.44
N GLY A 579 -18.05 -1.15 47.31
CA GLY A 579 -18.18 -0.10 48.31
C GLY A 579 -17.75 1.25 47.77
N ILE A 580 -18.28 2.31 48.35
CA ILE A 580 -18.04 3.68 47.93
C ILE A 580 -18.10 4.61 49.13
N GLY A 581 -17.13 5.50 49.27
CA GLY A 581 -17.12 6.43 50.39
C GLY A 581 -15.85 7.25 50.49
N THR A 582 -15.81 8.08 51.53
CA THR A 582 -14.59 8.79 51.90
C THR A 582 -13.57 7.80 52.46
N LEU A 583 -12.29 8.20 52.45
CA LEU A 583 -11.22 7.32 52.93
C LEU A 583 -11.44 6.85 54.38
N GLN A 584 -11.99 7.72 55.23
CA GLN A 584 -12.30 7.39 56.63
C GLN A 584 -13.41 6.34 56.72
N HIS A 585 -14.44 6.45 55.89
CA HIS A 585 -15.56 5.52 55.87
C HIS A 585 -15.13 4.11 55.45
N ILE A 586 -14.17 4.02 54.54
CA ILE A 586 -13.69 2.77 53.96
C ILE A 586 -12.71 2.02 54.88
N LYS A 587 -11.96 2.73 55.72
CA LYS A 587 -10.98 2.12 56.64
C LYS A 587 -11.62 1.48 57.87
N ILE A 588 -12.85 1.85 58.19
CA ILE A 588 -13.67 1.33 59.30
C ILE A 588 -14.40 0.08 58.82
#